data_AF-A0A0N5CY67-F1
#
_entry.id   AF-A0A0N5CY67-F1
#
_cell.length_a   1.000
_cell.length_b   1.000
_cell.length_c   1.000
_cell.angle_alpha   90.00
_cell.angle_beta   90.00
_cell.angle_gamma   90.00
#
_symmetry.space_group_name_H-M   'P 1'
#
loop_
_entity.id
_entity.type
_entity.pdbx_description
1 polymer ?
#
loop_
_entity_poly.entity_id
_entity_poly.type
_entity_poly.pdbx_seq_one_letter_code
_entity_poly.pdbx_strand_id
1 'polypeptide(L)' 'MTQQRYTYTIEPLEGREFIQRNFATLPQRAYKYSNRAVTLNERFSIIERGYLLVPDISSVNRKYQERVCLVPRKNNH' A
#
# COMPACT_ATOMS: atom_id res chain seq x y z
N MET A 1 -11.50 -17.95 5.32
CA MET A 1 -10.87 -16.97 4.40
C MET A 1 -9.39 -16.92 4.71
N THR A 2 -8.51 -17.39 3.82
CA THR A 2 -7.06 -17.34 4.02
C THR A 2 -6.58 -15.90 3.80
N GLN A 3 -6.21 -15.20 4.87
CA GLN A 3 -5.61 -13.87 4.77
C GLN A 3 -4.28 -14.00 4.01
N GLN A 4 -4.21 -13.37 2.84
CA GLN A 4 -3.00 -13.36 2.04
C GLN A 4 -1.93 -12.54 2.75
N ARG A 5 -0.78 -13.18 2.93
CA ARG A 5 0.39 -12.64 3.61
C ARG A 5 1.28 -11.99 2.56
N TYR A 6 1.17 -10.68 2.44
CA TYR A 6 2.02 -9.88 1.56
C TYR A 6 3.28 -9.44 2.30
N THR A 7 4.38 -9.30 1.57
CA THR A 7 5.49 -8.43 1.98
C THR A 7 5.15 -7.01 1.53
N TYR A 8 5.51 -6.01 2.32
CA TYR A 8 5.25 -4.60 2.01
C TYR A 8 6.53 -3.78 2.02
N THR A 9 6.57 -2.76 1.16
CA THR A 9 7.44 -1.59 1.25
C THR A 9 6.62 -0.39 1.74
N ILE A 10 7.31 0.59 2.34
CA ILE A 10 6.71 1.88 2.69
C ILE A 10 7.39 2.95 1.84
N GLU A 11 6.63 3.62 1.00
CA GLU A 11 7.13 4.59 0.01
C GLU A 11 6.66 6.00 0.34
N PRO A 12 7.48 7.04 0.10
CA PRO A 12 7.07 8.42 0.33
C PRO A 12 5.93 8.82 -0.62
N LEU A 13 4.94 9.54 -0.10
CA LEU A 13 3.90 10.19 -0.89
C LEU A 13 4.38 11.58 -1.32
N GLU A 14 4.44 11.85 -2.62
CA GLU A 14 4.88 13.15 -3.14
C GLU A 14 4.01 14.31 -2.60
N GLY A 15 4.63 15.46 -2.35
CA GLY A 15 3.96 16.65 -1.82
C GLY A 15 3.67 16.60 -0.31
N ARG A 16 4.20 15.60 0.41
CA ARG A 16 4.04 15.42 1.87
C ARG A 16 5.36 15.51 2.62
N GLU A 17 6.40 16.07 2.01
CA GLU A 17 7.78 16.10 2.52
C GLU A 17 7.85 16.77 3.90
N PHE A 18 7.04 17.81 4.13
CA PHE A 18 6.96 18.50 5.42
C PHE A 18 6.53 17.54 6.55
N ILE A 19 5.56 16.66 6.31
CA ILE A 19 5.08 15.69 7.29
C ILE A 19 6.11 14.58 7.46
N GLN A 20 6.69 14.10 6.36
CA GLN A 20 7.67 13.01 6.33
C GLN A 20 8.90 13.28 7.20
N ARG A 21 9.32 14.54 7.35
CA ARG A 21 10.43 14.95 8.24
C ARG A 21 10.23 14.48 9.69
N ASN A 22 9.00 14.44 10.17
CA ASN A 22 8.66 13.96 11.52
C ASN A 22 8.68 12.43 11.63
N PHE A 23 8.71 11.72 10.50
CA PHE A 23 8.58 10.28 10.40
C PHE A 23 9.63 9.66 9.46
N ALA A 24 10.83 10.24 9.37
CA ALA A 24 11.85 9.85 8.40
C ALA A 24 12.29 8.37 8.49
N THR A 25 12.11 7.73 9.66
CA THR A 25 12.44 6.31 9.88
C THR A 25 11.29 5.35 9.58
N LEU A 26 10.11 5.85 9.20
CA LEU A 26 8.94 5.02 8.91
C LEU A 26 9.19 4.01 7.78
N PRO A 27 9.88 4.36 6.66
CA PRO A 27 10.18 3.41 5.60
C PRO A 27 10.90 2.14 6.07
N GLN A 28 11.79 2.27 7.06
CA GLN A 28 12.57 1.16 7.62
C GLN A 28 11.70 0.15 8.42
N ARG A 29 10.45 0.52 8.74
CA ARG A 29 9.52 -0.28 9.54
C ARG A 29 8.55 -1.12 8.71
N ALA A 30 8.71 -1.16 7.39
CA ALA A 30 7.82 -1.89 6.48
C ALA A 30 7.67 -3.39 6.84
N TYR A 31 8.73 -4.00 7.38
CA TYR A 31 8.72 -5.39 7.84
C TYR A 31 7.62 -5.70 8.87
N LYS A 32 7.18 -4.71 9.67
CA LYS A 32 6.13 -4.86 10.69
C LYS A 32 4.72 -5.10 10.12
N TYR A 33 4.54 -4.78 8.84
CA TYR A 33 3.28 -4.93 8.13
C TYR A 33 3.27 -6.18 7.24
N SER A 34 4.42 -6.85 7.11
CA SER A 34 4.56 -8.03 6.28
C SER A 34 4.12 -9.31 7.00
N ASN A 35 3.77 -10.35 6.24
CA ASN A 35 3.40 -11.68 6.75
C ASN A 35 2.17 -11.75 7.68
N ARG A 36 1.33 -10.70 7.69
CA ARG A 36 0.08 -10.66 8.44
C ARG A 36 -0.99 -9.85 7.71
N ALA A 37 -2.22 -9.93 8.20
CA ALA A 37 -3.26 -9.00 7.78
C ALA A 37 -2.97 -7.60 8.31
N VAL A 38 -3.02 -6.64 7.38
CA VAL A 38 -2.93 -5.21 7.67
C VAL A 38 -4.34 -4.63 7.65
N THR A 39 -4.72 -3.99 8.75
CA THR A 39 -6.02 -3.34 8.91
C THR A 39 -6.09 -2.04 8.11
N LEU A 40 -7.32 -1.57 7.88
CA LEU A 40 -7.55 -0.30 7.20
C LEU A 40 -6.97 0.89 7.98
N ASN A 41 -7.09 0.88 9.31
CA ASN A 41 -6.54 1.92 10.19
C ASN A 41 -5.01 2.00 10.11
N GLU A 42 -4.34 0.85 10.00
CA GLU A 42 -2.89 0.82 9.79
C GLU A 42 -2.50 1.44 8.46
N ARG A 43 -3.26 1.21 7.38
CA ARG A 43 -3.02 1.85 6.09
C ARG A 43 -3.23 3.36 6.16
N PHE A 44 -4.32 3.82 6.76
CA PHE A 44 -4.58 5.25 6.93
C PHE A 44 -3.51 5.93 7.78
N SER A 45 -3.08 5.28 8.86
CA SER A 45 -1.98 5.78 9.70
C SER A 45 -0.68 6.01 8.92
N ILE A 46 -0.37 5.17 7.94
CA ILE A 46 0.81 5.36 7.06
C ILE A 46 0.59 6.56 6.12
N ILE A 47 -0.60 6.71 5.54
CA ILE A 47 -0.98 7.82 4.65
C ILE A 47 -0.93 9.18 5.35
N GLU A 48 -1.47 9.26 6.57
CA GLU A 48 -1.46 10.49 7.38
C GLU A 48 -0.04 10.98 7.68
N ARG A 49 0.93 10.06 7.71
CA ARG A 49 2.36 10.35 7.92
C ARG A 49 3.10 10.70 6.64
N GLY A 50 2.40 10.75 5.51
CA GLY A 50 2.95 11.12 4.20
C GLY A 50 3.60 9.96 3.45
N TYR A 51 3.16 8.71 3.69
CA TYR A 51 3.70 7.53 3.04
C TYR A 51 2.59 6.61 2.51
N LEU A 52 2.97 5.64 1.67
CA LEU A 52 2.10 4.57 1.17
C LEU A 52 2.64 3.22 1.62
N LEU A 53 1.72 2.29 1.91
CA LEU A 53 2.07 0.90 2.16
C LEU A 53 1.83 0.08 0.88
N VAL A 54 2.90 -0.27 0.17
CA VAL A 54 2.86 -0.90 -1.16
C VAL A 54 3.17 -2.39 -1.03
N PRO A 55 2.27 -3.30 -1.47
CA PRO A 55 2.56 -4.73 -1.44
C PRO A 55 3.61 -5.06 -2.50
N ASP A 56 4.59 -5.89 -2.14
CA ASP A 56 5.55 -6.44 -3.09
C ASP A 56 4.88 -7.51 -3.95
N ILE A 57 4.48 -7.11 -5.16
CA ILE A 57 3.72 -7.93 -6.10
C ILE A 57 4.55 -9.10 -6.64
N SER A 58 5.88 -9.08 -6.48
CA SER A 58 6.76 -10.20 -6.88
C SER A 58 6.43 -11.51 -6.14
N SER A 59 5.87 -11.40 -4.93
CA SER A 59 5.41 -12.53 -4.11
C SER A 59 4.01 -13.06 -4.50
N VAL A 60 3.31 -12.37 -5.40
CA VAL A 60 1.92 -12.65 -5.75
C VAL A 60 1.89 -13.37 -7.08
N ASN A 61 1.94 -14.70 -6.99
CA ASN A 61 1.57 -15.60 -8.08
C ASN A 61 0.28 -15.11 -8.77
N ARG A 62 0.42 -14.52 -9.97
CA ARG A 62 -0.38 -14.55 -11.22
C ARG A 62 -1.92 -14.55 -11.20
N LYS A 63 -2.60 -14.75 -10.07
CA LYS A 63 -4.05 -14.95 -9.91
C LYS A 63 -4.83 -13.67 -9.63
N TYR A 64 -4.16 -12.54 -9.38
CA TYR A 64 -4.85 -11.27 -9.10
C TYR A 64 -5.26 -10.49 -10.34
N GLN A 65 -4.59 -10.71 -11.49
CA GLN A 65 -4.99 -10.06 -12.74
C GLN A 65 -6.35 -10.56 -13.26
N GLU A 66 -6.86 -11.71 -12.79
CA GLU A 66 -8.13 -12.27 -13.26
C GLU A 66 -9.38 -11.54 -12.74
N ARG A 67 -9.29 -10.71 -11.69
CA ARG A 67 -10.48 -10.11 -11.04
C ARG A 67 -10.59 -8.59 -11.16
N VAL A 68 -9.69 -7.94 -11.89
CA VAL A 68 -9.75 -6.49 -12.11
C VAL A 68 -10.03 -6.25 -13.58
N CYS A 69 -11.28 -5.93 -13.91
CA CYS A 69 -11.65 -5.44 -15.24
C CYS A 69 -11.60 -3.90 -15.23
N LEU A 70 -10.91 -3.33 -16.21
CA LEU A 70 -10.93 -1.89 -16.47
C LEU A 70 -12.31 -1.54 -17.02
N VAL A 71 -13.08 -0.70 -16.31
CA VAL A 71 -14.36 -0.20 -16.79
C VAL A 71 -14.10 1.05 -17.64
N PRO A 72 -14.45 1.06 -18.93
CA PRO A 72 -14.28 2.24 -19.76
C PRO A 72 -15.17 3.38 -19.26
N ARG A 73 -14.57 4.56 -19.10
CA ARG A 73 -15.28 5.79 -18.73
C ARG A 73 -16.19 6.20 -19.90
N LYS A 74 -17.51 6.11 -19.72
CA LYS A 74 -18.46 6.64 -20.71
C LYS A 74 -18.40 8.16 -20.66
N ASN A 75 -17.93 8.78 -21.74
CA ASN A 75 -18.12 10.20 -21.98
C ASN A 75 -19.56 10.37 -22.49
N ASN A 76 -20.42 10.98 -21.68
CA ASN A 76 -21.75 11.40 -22.13
C ASN A 76 -21.58 12.73 -22.88
N HIS A 77 -21.87 12.71 -24.18
CA HIS A 77 -22.05 13.91 -25.01
C HIS A 77 -23.42 14.53 -24.75
#